data_AF-A0A4Y9NCM8-F1
#
_entry.id   AF-A0A4Y9NCM8-F1
#
_cell.length_a   1.000
_cell.length_b   1.000
_cell.length_c   1.000
_cell.angle_alpha   90.00
_cell.angle_beta   90.00
_cell.angle_gamma   90.00
#
_symmetry.space_group_name_H-M   'P 1'
#
loop_
_entity.id
_entity.type
_entity.pdbx_description
1 polymer ?
#
loop_
_entity_poly.entity_id
_entity_poly.type
_entity_poly.pdbx_seq_one_letter_code
_entity_poly.pdbx_strand_id
1 'polypeptide(L)'
;MTRRMAVLATGVVLLVLFGLLGTALPVPYVAQVPGPTFNTLGDIEGEPIISVEGRERNEVRGNLNLTTVGVSRGGLSLVQAVRGWFDDEVSVVPEESVYPPDRSEEETRQANREAFLTSEQAAQSVALGHLGYPAKVVVQGFAEDSPSEDALEEGDALEAIDGRPVPDVDALDAVLDD
;
A
#
# COMPACT_ATOMS: atom_id res chain seq x y z
N MET A 1 56.90 -23.84 -2.21
CA MET A 1 55.57 -23.73 -2.85
C MET A 1 55.77 -23.42 -4.33
N THR A 2 55.23 -24.19 -5.27
CA THR A 2 55.25 -23.77 -6.69
C THR A 2 54.31 -22.57 -6.87
N ARG A 3 54.64 -21.62 -7.75
CA ARG A 3 53.81 -20.42 -8.00
C ARG A 3 52.34 -20.77 -8.25
N ARG A 4 52.08 -21.93 -8.89
CA ARG A 4 50.74 -22.47 -9.15
C ARG A 4 49.99 -22.86 -7.87
N MET A 5 50.65 -23.50 -6.90
CA MET A 5 50.02 -23.84 -5.62
C MET A 5 49.74 -22.61 -4.77
N ALA A 6 50.62 -21.59 -4.82
CA ALA A 6 50.37 -20.33 -4.13
C ALA A 6 49.14 -19.61 -4.70
N VAL A 7 49.02 -19.52 -6.04
CA VAL A 7 47.85 -18.91 -6.71
C VAL A 7 46.56 -19.67 -6.39
N LEU A 8 46.59 -21.01 -6.44
CA LEU A 8 45.42 -21.83 -6.08
C LEU A 8 45.02 -21.65 -4.62
N ALA A 9 45.99 -21.66 -3.69
CA ALA A 9 45.70 -21.47 -2.27
C ALA A 9 45.11 -20.08 -2.00
N THR A 10 45.68 -19.01 -2.58
CA THR A 10 45.14 -17.65 -2.47
C THR A 10 43.74 -17.55 -3.08
N GLY A 11 43.51 -18.17 -4.24
CA GLY A 11 42.19 -18.19 -4.88
C GLY A 11 41.12 -18.86 -4.02
N VAL A 12 41.44 -20.01 -3.41
CA VAL A 12 40.51 -20.70 -2.49
C VAL A 12 40.24 -19.87 -1.25
N VAL A 13 41.26 -19.25 -0.66
CA VAL A 13 41.08 -18.38 0.53
C VAL A 13 40.17 -17.20 0.20
N LEU A 14 40.39 -16.53 -0.94
CA LEU A 14 39.54 -15.42 -1.38
C LEU A 14 38.11 -15.88 -1.67
N LEU A 15 37.93 -17.01 -2.33
CA LEU A 15 36.60 -17.56 -2.62
C LEU A 15 35.84 -17.86 -1.33
N VAL A 16 36.48 -18.52 -0.36
CA VAL A 16 35.87 -18.80 0.95
C VAL A 16 35.54 -17.50 1.69
N LEU A 17 36.46 -16.52 1.67
CA LEU A 17 36.26 -15.23 2.31
C LEU A 17 35.07 -14.47 1.71
N PHE A 18 35.02 -14.32 0.38
CA PHE A 18 33.93 -13.62 -0.30
C PHE A 18 32.61 -14.40 -0.25
N GLY A 19 32.66 -15.74 -0.29
CA GLY A 19 31.48 -16.59 -0.09
C GLY A 19 30.86 -16.36 1.28
N LEU A 20 31.68 -16.32 2.34
CA LEU A 20 31.22 -16.01 3.70
C LEU A 20 30.68 -14.58 3.80
N LEU A 21 31.39 -13.59 3.27
CA LEU A 21 30.93 -12.20 3.26
C LEU A 21 29.58 -12.04 2.52
N GLY A 22 29.42 -12.69 1.38
CA GLY A 22 28.18 -12.66 0.60
C GLY A 22 26.98 -13.30 1.32
N THR A 23 27.23 -14.21 2.27
CA THR A 23 26.18 -14.75 3.14
C THR A 23 25.91 -13.90 4.38
N ALA A 24 26.91 -13.16 4.86
CA ALA A 24 26.84 -12.43 6.13
C ALA A 24 26.35 -10.98 5.98
N LEU A 25 26.59 -10.34 4.84
CA LEU A 25 26.21 -8.94 4.59
C LEU A 25 24.94 -8.85 3.75
N PRO A 26 23.93 -8.07 4.18
CA PRO A 26 22.73 -7.83 3.39
C PRO A 26 23.05 -6.95 2.18
N VAL A 27 22.41 -7.25 1.05
CA VAL A 27 22.33 -6.41 -0.14
C VAL A 27 21.04 -5.57 -0.09
N PRO A 28 20.97 -4.40 -0.76
CA PRO A 28 19.80 -3.51 -0.74
C PRO A 28 18.64 -4.03 -1.60
N TYR A 29 18.27 -5.30 -1.41
CA TYR A 29 17.18 -5.97 -2.09
C TYR A 29 16.32 -6.70 -1.06
N VAL A 30 15.01 -6.68 -1.29
CA VAL A 30 14.01 -7.37 -0.47
C VAL A 30 13.27 -8.41 -1.31
N ALA A 31 12.77 -9.45 -0.64
CA ALA A 31 11.90 -10.44 -1.25
C ALA A 31 10.44 -10.04 -1.04
N GLN A 32 9.68 -9.91 -2.11
CA GLN A 32 8.23 -9.88 -2.09
C GLN A 32 7.68 -11.27 -2.36
N VAL A 33 6.80 -11.74 -1.50
CA VAL A 33 6.19 -13.07 -1.57
C VAL A 33 4.67 -12.98 -1.42
N PRO A 34 3.90 -13.92 -1.98
CA PRO A 34 2.46 -14.00 -1.73
C PRO A 34 2.16 -14.01 -0.23
N GLY A 35 1.30 -13.08 0.20
CA GLY A 35 0.75 -13.08 1.53
C GLY A 35 -0.50 -13.96 1.62
N PRO A 36 -1.04 -14.18 2.83
CA PRO A 36 -2.31 -14.88 3.01
C PRO A 36 -3.46 -14.17 2.28
N THR A 37 -4.47 -14.95 1.92
CA THR A 37 -5.75 -14.43 1.43
C THR A 37 -6.80 -14.46 2.52
N PHE A 38 -7.57 -13.40 2.66
CA PHE A 38 -8.66 -13.31 3.63
C PHE A 38 -10.00 -13.18 2.89
N ASN A 39 -10.99 -13.99 3.25
CA ASN A 39 -12.33 -13.82 2.72
C ASN A 39 -13.04 -12.69 3.46
N THR A 40 -13.15 -11.50 2.86
CA THR A 40 -13.73 -10.31 3.48
C THR A 40 -15.23 -10.43 3.74
N LEU A 41 -15.87 -11.48 3.20
CA LEU A 41 -17.25 -11.83 3.51
C LEU A 41 -17.42 -12.59 4.82
N GLY A 42 -16.33 -13.09 5.42
CA GLY A 42 -16.36 -13.84 6.67
C GLY A 42 -15.74 -13.06 7.83
N ASP A 43 -15.27 -13.82 8.81
CA ASP A 43 -14.71 -13.31 10.06
C ASP A 43 -13.20 -13.56 10.12
N ILE A 44 -12.49 -12.65 10.78
CA ILE A 44 -11.10 -12.82 11.21
C ILE A 44 -11.07 -12.80 12.73
N GLU A 45 -10.53 -13.85 13.35
CA GLU A 45 -10.46 -13.98 14.82
C GLU A 45 -11.82 -13.84 15.54
N GLY A 46 -12.92 -14.13 14.85
CA GLY A 46 -14.29 -14.04 15.39
C GLY A 46 -14.97 -12.68 15.21
N GLU A 47 -14.30 -11.71 14.58
CA GLU A 47 -14.87 -10.41 14.21
C GLU A 47 -15.07 -10.33 12.68
N PRO A 48 -16.23 -9.84 12.20
CA PRO A 48 -16.45 -9.59 10.77
C PRO A 48 -15.40 -8.67 10.18
N ILE A 49 -14.81 -9.06 9.04
CA ILE A 49 -13.84 -8.20 8.34
C ILE A 49 -14.51 -6.93 7.81
N ILE A 50 -15.76 -7.02 7.37
CA ILE A 50 -16.59 -5.90 6.93
C ILE A 50 -17.87 -5.90 7.76
N SER A 51 -18.07 -4.83 8.52
CA SER A 51 -19.33 -4.55 9.22
C SER A 51 -20.20 -3.62 8.38
N VAL A 52 -21.51 -3.89 8.36
CA VAL A 52 -22.50 -3.04 7.68
C VAL A 52 -23.53 -2.60 8.72
N GLU A 53 -23.63 -1.29 8.89
CA GLU A 53 -24.58 -0.66 9.81
C GLU A 53 -25.77 -0.04 9.05
N GLY A 54 -26.89 0.16 9.73
CA GLY A 54 -28.08 0.81 9.17
C GLY A 54 -28.90 -0.04 8.19
N ARG A 55 -28.46 -1.26 7.86
CA ARG A 55 -29.17 -2.19 6.97
C ARG A 55 -28.69 -3.63 7.16
N GLU A 56 -29.58 -4.59 6.91
CA GLU A 56 -29.21 -6.00 6.82
C GLU A 56 -28.33 -6.30 5.59
N ARG A 57 -27.31 -7.13 5.83
CA ARG A 57 -26.38 -7.59 4.81
C ARG A 57 -27.10 -8.41 3.73
N ASN A 58 -26.70 -8.23 2.47
CA ASN A 58 -27.16 -9.08 1.37
C ASN A 58 -26.67 -10.53 1.53
N GLU A 59 -27.54 -11.49 1.24
CA GLU A 59 -27.12 -12.88 1.06
C GLU A 59 -26.27 -12.99 -0.20
N VAL A 60 -25.01 -13.36 -0.01
CA VAL A 60 -24.03 -13.57 -1.07
C VAL A 60 -23.46 -14.98 -0.96
N ARG A 61 -23.16 -15.60 -2.11
CA ARG A 61 -22.52 -16.92 -2.18
C ARG A 61 -21.12 -16.77 -2.75
N GLY A 62 -20.16 -17.53 -2.21
CA GLY A 62 -18.77 -17.52 -2.64
C GLY A 62 -17.87 -16.72 -1.70
N ASN A 63 -16.71 -16.31 -2.22
CA ASN A 63 -15.67 -15.61 -1.46
C ASN A 63 -15.33 -14.29 -2.13
N LEU A 64 -15.08 -13.25 -1.33
CA LEU A 64 -14.42 -12.03 -1.77
C LEU A 64 -13.04 -12.01 -1.12
N ASN A 65 -12.02 -12.42 -1.86
CA ASN A 65 -10.69 -12.61 -1.30
C ASN A 65 -9.88 -11.31 -1.36
N LEU A 66 -9.48 -10.80 -0.20
CA LEU A 66 -8.40 -9.84 -0.06
C LEU A 66 -7.07 -10.58 -0.14
N THR A 67 -6.29 -10.32 -1.20
CA THR A 67 -4.94 -10.86 -1.37
C THR A 67 -3.94 -9.91 -0.77
N THR A 68 -3.03 -10.42 0.08
CA THR A 68 -1.95 -9.61 0.64
C THR A 68 -0.61 -9.98 0.00
N VAL A 69 0.37 -9.08 0.07
CA VAL A 69 1.76 -9.34 -0.36
C VAL A 69 2.65 -9.11 0.86
N GLY A 70 3.51 -10.08 1.15
CA GLY A 70 4.51 -9.97 2.20
C GLY A 70 5.84 -9.45 1.66
N VAL A 71 6.50 -8.58 2.42
CA VAL A 71 7.86 -8.12 2.12
C VAL A 71 8.79 -8.56 3.24
N SER A 72 9.97 -9.09 2.89
CA SER A 72 10.98 -9.48 3.87
C SER A 72 11.44 -8.29 4.71
N ARG A 73 11.57 -8.47 6.03
CA ARG A 73 12.12 -7.44 6.92
C ARG A 73 13.64 -7.33 6.71
N GLY A 74 14.08 -6.23 6.11
CA GLY A 74 15.48 -5.92 5.83
C GLY A 74 16.04 -6.62 4.58
N GLY A 75 17.24 -6.17 4.18
CA GLY A 75 17.92 -6.66 3.00
C GLY A 75 18.26 -8.16 3.03
N LEU A 76 18.13 -8.81 1.88
CA LEU A 76 18.51 -10.20 1.66
C LEU A 76 20.04 -10.34 1.66
N SER A 77 20.56 -11.50 2.06
CA SER A 77 21.95 -11.85 1.70
C SER A 77 22.09 -12.03 0.18
N LEU A 78 23.30 -11.91 -0.36
CA LEU A 78 23.54 -12.11 -1.80
C LEU A 78 23.07 -13.49 -2.28
N VAL A 79 23.27 -14.53 -1.46
CA VAL A 79 22.84 -15.89 -1.77
C VAL A 79 21.31 -16.01 -1.79
N GLN A 80 20.61 -15.34 -0.88
CA GLN A 80 19.14 -15.31 -0.87
C GLN A 80 18.59 -14.54 -2.08
N ALA A 81 19.17 -13.39 -2.42
CA ALA A 81 18.75 -12.61 -3.59
C ALA A 81 18.91 -13.41 -4.89
N VAL A 82 20.06 -14.07 -5.08
CA VAL A 82 20.29 -14.92 -6.27
C VAL A 82 19.33 -16.11 -6.29
N ARG A 83 19.06 -16.75 -5.14
CA ARG A 83 18.07 -17.85 -5.09
C ARG A 83 16.66 -17.37 -5.42
N GLY A 84 16.24 -16.24 -4.86
CA GLY A 84 14.91 -15.68 -5.08
C GLY A 84 14.63 -15.38 -6.55
N TRP A 85 15.64 -15.00 -7.34
CA TRP A 85 15.46 -14.81 -8.79
C TRP A 85 15.13 -16.08 -9.59
N PHE A 86 15.38 -17.27 -9.03
CA PHE A 86 15.01 -18.53 -9.65
C PHE A 86 13.74 -19.15 -9.04
N ASP A 87 13.10 -18.46 -8.11
CA ASP A 87 11.87 -18.90 -7.46
C ASP A 87 10.69 -18.11 -8.07
N ASP A 88 9.76 -18.83 -8.69
CA ASP A 88 8.60 -18.24 -9.38
C ASP A 88 7.62 -17.54 -8.42
N GLU A 89 7.71 -17.83 -7.11
CA GLU A 89 6.88 -17.21 -6.07
C GLU A 89 7.56 -16.04 -5.37
N VAL A 90 8.82 -15.73 -5.70
CA VAL A 90 9.60 -14.68 -5.05
C VAL A 90 9.98 -13.60 -6.05
N SER A 91 9.54 -12.37 -5.79
CA SER A 91 10.01 -11.20 -6.53
C SER A 91 11.09 -10.47 -5.75
N VAL A 92 12.33 -10.53 -6.24
CA VAL A 92 13.48 -9.82 -5.64
C VAL A 92 13.55 -8.42 -6.24
N VAL A 93 13.29 -7.41 -5.41
CA VAL A 93 13.23 -5.99 -5.82
C VAL A 93 14.17 -5.10 -4.98
N PRO A 94 14.60 -3.95 -5.50
CA PRO A 94 15.37 -2.97 -4.72
C PRO A 94 14.60 -2.54 -3.47
N GLU A 95 15.27 -2.49 -2.33
CA GLU A 95 14.66 -2.05 -1.06
C GLU A 95 14.06 -0.65 -1.16
N GLU A 96 14.75 0.27 -1.83
CA GLU A 96 14.33 1.66 -2.05
C GLU A 96 13.01 1.80 -2.83
N SER A 97 12.62 0.77 -3.60
CA SER A 97 11.35 0.77 -4.32
C SER A 97 10.14 0.52 -3.42
N VAL A 98 10.38 -0.09 -2.25
CA VAL A 98 9.35 -0.40 -1.24
C VAL A 98 9.45 0.56 -0.06
N TYR A 99 10.67 0.89 0.36
CA TYR A 99 10.98 1.79 1.47
C TYR A 99 11.90 2.92 0.96
N PRO A 100 11.33 4.02 0.45
CA PRO A 100 12.10 5.13 -0.09
C PRO A 100 13.04 5.73 0.98
N PRO A 101 14.33 5.93 0.67
CA PRO A 101 15.32 6.40 1.66
C PRO A 101 15.13 7.88 2.06
N ASP A 102 14.34 8.63 1.29
CA ASP A 102 14.00 10.04 1.52
C ASP A 102 12.86 10.23 2.53
N ARG A 103 12.22 9.14 3.00
CA ARG A 103 11.11 9.19 3.94
C ARG A 103 11.34 8.28 5.13
N SER A 104 10.85 8.72 6.28
CA SER A 104 10.75 7.86 7.46
C SER A 104 9.68 6.78 7.26
N GLU A 105 9.78 5.71 8.06
CA GLU A 105 8.74 4.68 8.09
C GLU A 105 7.36 5.25 8.44
N GLU A 106 7.32 6.27 9.31
CA GLU A 106 6.05 6.87 9.75
C GLU A 106 5.40 7.70 8.65
N GLU A 107 6.17 8.52 7.92
CA GLU A 107 5.67 9.25 6.75
C GLU A 107 5.17 8.28 5.67
N THR A 108 5.85 7.15 5.48
CA THR A 108 5.41 6.11 4.54
C THR A 108 4.10 5.46 4.99
N ARG A 109 3.94 5.17 6.28
CA ARG A 109 2.67 4.65 6.84
C ARG A 109 1.53 5.65 6.69
N GLN A 110 1.79 6.93 6.93
CA GLN A 110 0.80 7.99 6.78
C GLN A 110 0.35 8.12 5.32
N ALA A 111 1.30 8.21 4.38
CA ALA A 111 0.99 8.27 2.96
C ALA A 111 0.23 7.04 2.46
N ASN A 112 0.60 5.83 2.92
CA ASN A 112 -0.12 4.61 2.59
C ASN A 112 -1.54 4.59 3.17
N ARG A 113 -1.74 5.12 4.39
CA ARG A 113 -3.07 5.25 4.99
C ARG A 113 -3.94 6.21 4.20
N GLU A 114 -3.41 7.36 3.81
CA GLU A 114 -4.11 8.34 2.99
C GLU A 114 -4.50 7.75 1.64
N ALA A 115 -3.57 7.10 0.94
CA ALA A 115 -3.85 6.41 -0.32
C ALA A 115 -4.92 5.31 -0.16
N PHE A 116 -4.93 4.59 0.97
CA PHE A 116 -5.95 3.59 1.26
C PHE A 116 -7.34 4.24 1.43
N LEU A 117 -7.44 5.32 2.20
CA LEU A 117 -8.68 6.08 2.38
C LEU A 117 -9.20 6.62 1.05
N THR A 118 -8.33 7.17 0.20
CA THR A 118 -8.70 7.62 -1.15
C THR A 118 -9.26 6.46 -1.99
N SER A 119 -8.66 5.27 -1.89
CA SER A 119 -9.15 4.07 -2.58
C SER A 119 -10.52 3.63 -2.08
N GLU A 120 -10.79 3.72 -0.77
CA GLU A 120 -12.10 3.41 -0.19
C GLU A 120 -13.17 4.39 -0.66
N GLN A 121 -12.88 5.69 -0.67
CA GLN A 121 -13.78 6.73 -1.17
C GLN A 121 -14.10 6.54 -2.66
N ALA A 122 -13.10 6.19 -3.48
CA ALA A 122 -13.32 5.87 -4.88
C ALA A 122 -14.23 4.65 -5.05
N ALA A 123 -14.02 3.59 -4.26
CA ALA A 123 -14.87 2.40 -4.28
C ALA A 123 -16.31 2.71 -3.83
N GLN A 124 -16.49 3.53 -2.79
CA GLN A 124 -17.79 3.99 -2.33
C GLN A 124 -18.52 4.80 -3.41
N SER A 125 -17.84 5.75 -4.06
CA SER A 125 -18.39 6.55 -5.15
C SER A 125 -18.88 5.67 -6.31
N VAL A 126 -18.06 4.69 -6.73
CA VAL A 126 -18.44 3.73 -7.78
C VAL A 126 -19.64 2.87 -7.35
N ALA A 127 -19.67 2.41 -6.09
CA ALA A 127 -20.78 1.61 -5.57
C ALA A 127 -22.09 2.42 -5.53
N LEU A 128 -22.04 3.66 -5.06
CA LEU A 128 -23.18 4.59 -5.05
C LEU A 128 -23.67 4.89 -6.47
N GLY A 129 -22.75 5.13 -7.41
CA GLY A 129 -23.07 5.30 -8.83
C GLY A 129 -23.75 4.06 -9.42
N HIS A 130 -23.29 2.85 -9.08
CA HIS A 130 -23.93 1.60 -9.49
C HIS A 130 -25.36 1.46 -8.94
N LEU A 131 -25.61 1.97 -7.74
CA LEU A 131 -26.93 2.02 -7.12
C LEU A 131 -27.82 3.16 -7.66
N GLY A 132 -27.31 4.00 -8.56
CA GLY A 132 -28.04 5.10 -9.17
C GLY A 132 -28.06 6.40 -8.37
N TYR A 133 -27.23 6.51 -7.32
CA TYR A 133 -27.06 7.78 -6.60
C TYR A 133 -26.18 8.74 -7.42
N PRO A 134 -26.50 10.05 -7.44
CA PRO A 134 -25.69 11.04 -8.12
C PRO A 134 -24.33 11.22 -7.42
N ALA A 135 -23.27 11.46 -8.20
CA ALA A 135 -22.00 11.89 -7.65
C ALA A 135 -22.15 13.27 -7.00
N LYS A 136 -21.50 13.43 -5.83
CA LYS A 136 -21.51 14.67 -5.04
C LYS A 136 -20.14 14.85 -4.41
N VAL A 137 -19.72 16.10 -4.28
CA VAL A 137 -18.56 16.47 -3.46
C VAL A 137 -19.02 16.53 -2.00
N VAL A 138 -18.28 15.89 -1.10
CA VAL A 138 -18.65 15.77 0.33
C VAL A 138 -17.55 16.35 1.20
N VAL A 139 -17.94 17.09 2.24
CA VAL A 139 -17.02 17.66 3.23
C VAL A 139 -16.43 16.54 4.08
N GLN A 140 -15.11 16.40 4.09
CA GLN A 140 -14.39 15.35 4.84
C GLN A 140 -13.70 15.86 6.11
N GLY A 141 -13.64 17.19 6.31
CA GLY A 141 -12.98 17.80 7.45
C GLY A 141 -12.66 19.27 7.19
N PHE A 142 -12.09 19.91 8.20
CA PHE A 142 -11.77 21.32 8.20
C PHE A 142 -10.29 21.54 8.53
N ALA A 143 -9.69 22.59 7.97
CA ALA A 143 -8.40 23.09 8.43
C ALA A 143 -8.56 23.69 9.84
N GLU A 144 -7.47 23.71 10.62
CA GLU A 144 -7.46 24.34 11.94
C GLU A 144 -7.85 25.83 11.83
N ASP A 145 -8.82 26.26 12.65
CA ASP A 145 -9.42 27.60 12.64
C ASP A 145 -10.19 27.95 11.34
N SER A 146 -10.81 26.96 10.70
CA SER A 146 -11.56 27.21 9.47
C SER A 146 -12.83 28.03 9.73
N PRO A 147 -13.09 29.13 9.00
CA PRO A 147 -14.30 29.93 9.16
C PRO A 147 -15.59 29.17 8.75
N SER A 148 -15.44 27.99 8.15
CA SER A 148 -16.55 27.13 7.73
C SER A 148 -16.98 26.12 8.81
N GLU A 149 -16.25 26.00 9.94
CA GLU A 149 -16.59 25.06 11.03
C GLU A 149 -17.98 25.30 11.63
N ASP A 150 -18.42 26.56 11.68
CA ASP A 150 -19.75 26.91 12.20
C ASP A 150 -20.87 26.77 11.15
N ALA A 151 -20.53 26.55 9.87
CA ALA A 151 -21.46 26.63 8.75
C ALA A 151 -21.67 25.30 8.02
N LEU A 152 -20.72 24.36 8.13
CA LEU A 152 -20.73 23.06 7.46
C LEU A 152 -20.41 21.97 8.47
N GLU A 153 -20.90 20.76 8.23
CA GLU A 153 -20.56 19.57 9.00
C GLU A 153 -19.83 18.54 8.13
N GLU A 154 -19.00 17.69 8.75
CA GLU A 154 -18.40 16.54 8.06
C GLU A 154 -19.52 15.61 7.55
N GLY A 155 -19.45 15.24 6.28
CA GLY A 155 -20.50 14.47 5.60
C GLY A 155 -21.49 15.30 4.79
N ASP A 156 -21.45 16.64 4.86
CA ASP A 156 -22.31 17.49 4.03
C ASP A 156 -21.96 17.37 2.54
N ALA A 157 -22.99 17.23 1.70
CA ALA A 157 -22.85 17.22 0.25
C ALA A 157 -22.98 18.64 -0.31
N LEU A 158 -21.93 19.12 -0.97
CA LEU A 158 -21.91 20.43 -1.61
C LEU A 158 -22.79 20.41 -2.87
N GLU A 159 -23.73 21.36 -2.95
CA GLU A 159 -24.57 21.54 -4.14
C GLU A 159 -24.07 22.67 -5.04
N ALA A 160 -23.66 23.79 -4.45
CA ALA A 160 -23.18 24.97 -5.15
C ALA A 160 -22.32 25.87 -4.25
N ILE A 161 -21.43 26.65 -4.87
CA ILE A 161 -20.65 27.73 -4.23
C ILE A 161 -20.93 29.02 -5.00
N ASP A 162 -21.33 30.09 -4.31
CA ASP A 162 -21.76 31.36 -4.91
C ASP A 162 -22.80 31.21 -6.04
N GLY A 163 -23.69 30.23 -5.89
CA GLY A 163 -24.73 29.91 -6.89
C GLY A 163 -24.23 29.15 -8.12
N ARG A 164 -22.95 28.78 -8.19
CA ARG A 164 -22.38 27.93 -9.24
C ARG A 164 -22.46 26.45 -8.81
N PRO A 165 -23.11 25.56 -9.58
CA PRO A 165 -23.21 24.14 -9.23
C PRO A 165 -21.84 23.45 -9.14
N VAL A 166 -21.68 22.57 -8.15
CA VAL A 166 -20.44 21.80 -7.91
C VAL A 166 -20.75 20.30 -7.89
N PRO A 167 -20.94 19.66 -9.06
CA PRO A 167 -21.26 18.23 -9.13
C PRO A 167 -20.05 17.31 -8.89
N ASP A 168 -18.83 17.82 -9.08
CA ASP A 168 -17.58 17.08 -9.01
C ASP A 168 -16.42 17.98 -8.55
N VAL A 169 -15.26 17.35 -8.30
CA VAL A 169 -14.06 18.05 -7.79
C VAL A 169 -13.49 19.02 -8.84
N ASP A 170 -13.57 18.69 -10.13
CA ASP A 170 -13.11 19.59 -11.19
C ASP A 170 -13.91 20.90 -11.20
N ALA A 171 -15.23 20.83 -11.01
CA ALA A 171 -16.09 21.99 -10.87
C ALA A 171 -15.85 22.76 -9.56
N LEU A 172 -15.45 22.07 -8.48
CA LEU A 172 -15.06 22.71 -7.23
C LEU A 172 -13.80 23.55 -7.44
N ASP A 173 -12.75 22.95 -7.99
CA ASP A 173 -11.45 23.60 -8.22
C ASP A 173 -11.64 24.83 -9.12
N ALA A 174 -12.42 24.72 -10.20
CA ALA A 174 -12.72 25.83 -11.09
C ALA A 174 -13.46 27.00 -10.40
N VAL A 175 -14.24 26.72 -9.36
CA VAL A 175 -14.96 27.75 -8.59
C VAL A 175 -14.06 28.40 -7.55
N LEU A 176 -13.09 27.68 -7.00
CA LEU A 176 -12.13 28.16 -6.00
C LEU A 176 -10.94 28.93 -6.60
N ASP A 177 -10.60 28.66 -7.87
CA ASP A 177 -9.52 29.34 -8.60
C ASP A 177 -9.91 30.72 -9.17
N ASP A 178 -11.19 31.10 -9.10
CA ASP A 178 -11.76 32.40 -9.53
C ASP A 178 -11.73 33.45 -8.40
#